data_AF-H0A072-F1
#
_entry.id   AF-H0A072-F1
#
_cell.length_a   1.000
_cell.length_b   1.000
_cell.length_c   1.000
_cell.angle_alpha   90.00
_cell.angle_beta   90.00
_cell.angle_gamma   90.00
#
_symmetry.space_group_name_H-M   'P 1'
#
loop_
_entity.id
_entity.type
_entity.pdbx_description
1 polymer ?
#
loop_
_entity_poly.entity_id
_entity_poly.type
_entity_poly.pdbx_seq_one_letter_code
_entity_poly.pdbx_strand_id
1 'polypeptide(L)'
;MLNTDQPERVFLVVLRPDKAFDPATAAGVVAMLKHRSNGNAELAFSSQDGSFIGIYVKARLAAAQIRAAVDERMTTKDRGFVLVTELGPDFAAIGNSSGWRHLQRLMRE
;
A
#
# COMPACT_ATOMS: atom_id res chain seq x y z
N MET A 1 -20.98 1.08 7.04
CA MET A 1 -21.34 -0.19 6.37
C MET A 1 -20.23 -0.56 5.40
N LEU A 2 -19.52 -1.66 5.63
CA LEU A 2 -18.59 -2.21 4.63
C LEU A 2 -19.43 -2.89 3.55
N ASN A 3 -19.31 -2.44 2.31
CA ASN A 3 -20.05 -3.02 1.19
C ASN A 3 -19.43 -4.38 0.84
N THR A 4 -20.07 -5.47 1.27
CA THR A 4 -19.56 -6.84 1.17
C THR A 4 -19.64 -7.46 -0.23
N ASP A 5 -20.28 -6.80 -1.20
CA ASP A 5 -20.47 -7.30 -2.55
C ASP A 5 -19.27 -7.14 -3.49
N GLN A 6 -18.23 -6.40 -3.08
CA GLN A 6 -17.03 -6.29 -3.93
C GLN A 6 -16.18 -7.55 -3.85
N PRO A 7 -15.72 -8.09 -5.00
CA PRO A 7 -14.78 -9.18 -5.00
C PRO A 7 -13.48 -8.73 -4.32
N GLU A 8 -12.82 -9.68 -3.67
CA GLU A 8 -11.52 -9.41 -3.08
C GLU A 8 -10.51 -9.13 -4.19
N ARG A 9 -9.82 -7.99 -4.06
CA ARG A 9 -8.88 -7.49 -5.05
C ARG A 9 -7.56 -7.19 -4.39
N VAL A 10 -6.56 -7.06 -5.22
CA VAL A 10 -5.20 -6.76 -4.82
C VAL A 10 -4.82 -5.39 -5.32
N PHE A 11 -4.18 -4.61 -4.46
CA PHE A 11 -3.73 -3.27 -4.77
C PHE A 11 -2.27 -3.10 -4.37
N LEU A 12 -1.53 -2.36 -5.20
CA LEU A 12 -0.29 -1.71 -4.80
C LEU A 12 -0.59 -0.23 -4.54
N VAL A 13 -0.32 0.19 -3.31
CA VAL A 13 -0.37 1.59 -2.90
C VAL A 13 1.06 2.11 -2.87
N VAL A 14 1.39 3.07 -3.72
CA VAL A 14 2.69 3.74 -3.72
C VAL A 14 2.52 5.13 -3.16
N LEU A 15 3.33 5.46 -2.16
CA LEU A 15 3.36 6.76 -1.52
C LEU A 15 4.74 7.36 -1.76
N ARG A 16 4.75 8.57 -2.31
CA ARG A 16 5.94 9.40 -2.49
C ARG A 16 5.69 10.74 -1.81
N PRO A 17 6.06 10.92 -0.54
CA PRO A 17 5.85 12.18 0.17
C PRO A 17 6.79 13.27 -0.38
N ASP A 18 6.45 14.55 -0.17
CA ASP A 18 7.30 15.69 -0.56
C ASP A 18 8.59 15.78 0.28
N LYS A 19 8.60 15.14 1.44
CA LYS A 19 9.75 14.93 2.31
C LYS A 19 9.84 13.46 2.66
N ALA A 20 11.06 12.93 2.78
CA ALA A 20 11.28 11.53 3.17
C ALA A 20 10.38 11.14 4.37
N PHE A 21 9.71 9.99 4.27
CA PHE A 21 8.86 9.49 5.35
C PHE A 21 9.69 9.25 6.61
N ASP A 22 9.21 9.73 7.75
CA ASP A 22 9.54 9.12 9.03
C ASP A 22 8.99 7.67 9.04
N PRO A 23 9.81 6.65 9.38
CA PRO A 23 9.35 5.27 9.57
C PRO A 23 8.05 5.12 10.38
N ALA A 24 7.81 5.99 11.37
CA ALA A 24 6.58 5.98 12.16
C ALA A 24 5.33 6.27 11.33
N THR A 25 5.43 7.16 10.34
CA THR A 25 4.32 7.52 9.46
C THR A 25 4.00 6.39 8.49
N ALA A 26 5.03 5.76 7.90
CA ALA A 26 4.86 4.59 7.03
C ALA A 26 4.17 3.44 7.78
N ALA A 27 4.61 3.15 9.02
CA ALA A 27 3.98 2.16 9.88
C ALA A 27 2.52 2.51 10.20
N GLY A 28 2.21 3.79 10.43
CA GLY A 28 0.86 4.28 10.67
C GLY A 28 -0.09 4.08 9.49
N VAL A 29 0.39 4.27 8.25
CA VAL A 29 -0.40 4.04 7.04
C VAL A 29 -0.63 2.53 6.82
N VAL A 30 0.40 1.70 7.00
CA VAL A 30 0.27 0.24 6.92
C VAL A 30 -0.73 -0.29 7.95
N ALA A 31 -0.65 0.17 9.20
CA ALA A 31 -1.57 -0.24 10.26
C ALA A 31 -3.04 0.14 9.96
N MET A 32 -3.25 1.35 9.42
CA MET A 32 -4.58 1.80 8.98
C MET A 32 -5.12 0.93 7.84
N LEU A 33 -4.30 0.64 6.84
CA LEU A 33 -4.69 -0.21 5.72
C LEU A 33 -4.98 -1.63 6.17
N LYS A 34 -4.18 -2.20 7.09
CA LYS A 34 -4.45 -3.49 7.74
C LYS A 34 -5.81 -3.51 8.41
N HIS A 35 -6.16 -2.46 9.17
CA HIS A 35 -7.49 -2.39 9.81
C HIS A 35 -8.63 -2.40 8.78
N ARG A 36 -8.48 -1.66 7.66
CA ARG A 36 -9.51 -1.58 6.62
C ARG A 36 -9.57 -2.81 5.70
N SER A 37 -8.51 -3.60 5.63
CA SER A 37 -8.41 -4.81 4.81
C SER A 37 -8.50 -6.13 5.59
N ASN A 38 -8.95 -6.08 6.85
CA ASN A 38 -9.05 -7.25 7.73
C ASN A 38 -7.70 -7.98 7.92
N GLY A 39 -6.63 -7.21 8.13
CA GLY A 39 -5.27 -7.68 8.35
C GLY A 39 -4.42 -7.86 7.08
N ASN A 40 -5.04 -7.81 5.90
CA ASN A 40 -4.40 -8.12 4.63
C ASN A 40 -3.72 -6.89 3.99
N ALA A 41 -2.76 -6.29 4.69
CA ALA A 41 -1.92 -5.24 4.12
C ALA A 41 -0.50 -5.34 4.66
N GLU A 42 0.50 -5.14 3.80
CA GLU A 42 1.91 -5.31 4.18
C GLU A 42 2.79 -4.31 3.44
N LEU A 43 3.88 -3.90 4.08
CA LEU A 43 4.91 -3.10 3.40
C LEU A 43 5.58 -3.98 2.33
N ALA A 44 5.37 -3.63 1.07
CA ALA A 44 6.00 -4.30 -0.05
C ALA A 44 7.48 -3.93 -0.14
N PHE A 45 7.76 -2.62 -0.11
CA PHE A 45 9.08 -2.05 -0.21
C PHE A 45 9.13 -0.65 0.39
N SER A 46 10.34 -0.21 0.71
CA SER A 46 10.68 1.17 1.06
C SER A 46 11.99 1.49 0.37
N SER A 47 12.11 2.67 -0.23
CA SER A 47 13.40 3.16 -0.67
C SER A 47 14.30 3.43 0.54
N GLN A 48 15.61 3.32 0.35
CA GLN A 48 16.60 3.55 1.42
C GLN A 48 16.55 4.98 1.96
N ASP A 49 16.23 5.95 1.11
CA ASP A 49 16.11 7.37 1.44
C ASP A 49 14.71 7.76 1.96
N GLY A 50 13.78 6.81 2.07
CA GLY A 50 12.41 7.05 2.52
C GLY A 50 11.54 7.88 1.56
N SER A 51 12.00 8.13 0.34
CA SER A 51 11.26 8.88 -0.69
C SER A 51 10.10 8.10 -1.32
N PHE A 52 10.12 6.77 -1.25
CA PHE A 52 9.03 5.91 -1.73
C PHE A 52 8.73 4.79 -0.76
N ILE A 53 7.44 4.54 -0.52
CA ILE A 53 6.98 3.32 0.12
C ILE A 53 5.90 2.67 -0.74
N GLY A 54 6.03 1.36 -0.92
CA GLY A 54 5.04 0.53 -1.56
C GLY A 54 4.35 -0.34 -0.51
N ILE A 55 3.02 -0.35 -0.52
CA ILE A 55 2.20 -1.14 0.40
C ILE A 55 1.30 -2.02 -0.45
N TYR A 56 1.34 -3.31 -0.17
CA TYR A 56 0.42 -4.27 -0.73
C TYR A 56 -0.84 -4.31 0.11
N VAL A 57 -2.01 -4.29 -0.52
CA VAL A 57 -3.31 -4.34 0.15
C VAL A 57 -4.19 -5.32 -0.58
N LYS A 58 -4.69 -6.34 0.12
CA LYS A 58 -5.71 -7.24 -0.40
C LYS A 58 -7.02 -6.97 0.32
N ALA A 59 -8.00 -6.41 -0.38
CA ALA A 59 -9.21 -5.88 0.25
C ALA A 59 -10.44 -6.01 -0.65
N ARG A 60 -11.63 -6.00 -0.03
CA ARG A 60 -12.93 -5.81 -0.70
C ARG A 60 -13.32 -4.32 -0.72
N LEU A 61 -12.38 -3.49 -1.19
CA LEU A 61 -12.53 -2.04 -1.28
C LEU A 61 -12.20 -1.60 -2.69
N ALA A 62 -12.86 -0.55 -3.16
CA ALA A 62 -12.48 0.10 -4.40
C ALA A 62 -11.17 0.88 -4.22
N ALA A 63 -10.36 1.01 -5.27
CA ALA A 63 -9.13 1.80 -5.26
C ALA A 63 -9.35 3.23 -4.74
N ALA A 64 -10.49 3.86 -5.10
CA ALA A 64 -10.85 5.18 -4.62
C ALA A 64 -11.06 5.26 -3.09
N GLN A 65 -11.58 4.19 -2.47
CA GLN A 65 -11.77 4.14 -1.01
C GLN A 65 -10.43 3.96 -0.29
N ILE A 66 -9.54 3.15 -0.85
CA ILE A 66 -8.17 3.00 -0.34
C ILE A 66 -7.44 4.34 -0.44
N ARG A 67 -7.55 5.01 -1.60
CA ARG A 67 -6.96 6.33 -1.82
C ARG A 67 -7.46 7.36 -0.81
N ALA A 68 -8.78 7.48 -0.64
CA ALA A 68 -9.38 8.41 0.31
C ALA A 68 -8.89 8.14 1.75
N ALA A 69 -8.80 6.87 2.16
CA ALA A 69 -8.30 6.50 3.48
C ALA A 69 -6.84 6.89 3.71
N VAL A 70 -5.99 6.76 2.68
CA VAL A 70 -4.60 7.22 2.73
C VAL A 70 -4.53 8.75 2.79
N ASP A 71 -5.32 9.44 1.97
CA ASP A 71 -5.37 10.90 1.93
C ASP A 71 -5.89 11.50 3.26
N GLU A 72 -6.82 10.82 3.96
CA GLU A 72 -7.28 11.19 5.30
C GLU A 72 -6.15 11.07 6.35
N ARG A 73 -5.30 10.04 6.21
CA ARG A 73 -4.23 9.75 7.18
C ARG A 73 -3.01 10.64 6.99
N MET A 74 -2.72 11.01 5.75
CA MET A 74 -1.60 11.89 5.41
C MET A 74 -1.99 13.35 5.60
N THR A 75 -1.23 14.08 6.44
CA THR A 75 -1.48 15.51 6.63
C THR A 75 -1.15 16.29 5.36
N THR A 76 -1.74 17.47 5.17
CA THR A 76 -1.43 18.38 4.06
C THR A 76 0.05 18.77 3.95
N LYS A 77 0.84 18.62 5.03
CA LYS A 77 2.29 18.90 5.04
C LYS A 77 3.15 17.74 4.57
N ASP A 78 2.58 16.53 4.50
CA ASP A 78 3.23 15.30 4.00
C ASP A 78 2.65 14.88 2.65
N ARG A 79 1.73 15.67 2.07
CA ARG A 79 1.03 15.41 0.81
C ARG A 79 1.98 15.46 -0.38
N GLY A 80 2.72 14.40 -0.58
CA GLY A 80 3.27 14.11 -1.90
C GLY A 80 2.27 13.36 -2.77
N PHE A 81 2.77 12.44 -3.58
CA PHE A 81 2.02 11.65 -4.53
C PHE A 81 1.56 10.32 -3.92
N VAL A 82 0.29 9.98 -4.12
CA VAL A 82 -0.27 8.67 -3.81
C VAL A 82 -0.74 8.04 -5.12
N LEU A 83 -0.37 6.79 -5.36
CA LEU A 83 -0.86 5.95 -6.45
C LEU A 83 -1.52 4.73 -5.83
N VAL A 84 -2.73 4.41 -6.27
CA VAL A 84 -3.39 3.14 -5.94
C VAL A 84 -3.67 2.45 -7.25
N THR A 85 -2.99 1.32 -7.48
CA THR A 85 -3.22 0.51 -8.67
C THR A 85 -3.77 -0.85 -8.26
N GLU A 86 -4.85 -1.26 -8.91
CA GLU A 86 -5.31 -2.64 -8.83
C GLU A 86 -4.32 -3.50 -9.61
N LEU A 87 -3.91 -4.62 -9.02
CA LEU A 87 -3.06 -5.60 -9.69
C LEU A 87 -3.95 -6.71 -10.22
N GLY A 88 -3.61 -7.21 -11.42
CA GLY A 88 -4.35 -8.28 -12.08
C GLY A 88 -4.33 -9.60 -11.28
N PRO A 89 -5.13 -10.59 -11.71
CA PRO A 89 -5.30 -11.86 -11.00
C PRO A 89 -4.00 -12.64 -10.79
N ASP A 90 -3.00 -12.50 -11.68
CA ASP A 90 -1.67 -13.12 -11.54
C ASP A 90 -0.93 -12.67 -10.27
N PHE A 91 -1.30 -11.50 -9.77
CA PHE A 91 -0.74 -10.91 -8.57
C PHE A 91 -1.54 -11.23 -7.31
N ALA A 92 -2.64 -11.99 -7.41
CA ALA A 92 -3.39 -12.49 -6.25
C ALA A 92 -2.54 -13.39 -5.31
N ALA A 93 -1.44 -13.93 -5.82
CA ALA A 93 -0.44 -14.72 -5.10
C ALA A 93 0.82 -13.92 -4.67
N ILE A 94 0.84 -12.60 -4.82
CA ILE A 94 1.90 -11.75 -4.27
C ILE A 94 1.96 -12.00 -2.75
N GLY A 95 3.11 -12.50 -2.30
CA GLY A 95 3.33 -13.07 -0.97
C GLY A 95 4.07 -14.40 -1.07
N ASN A 96 3.70 -15.25 -2.04
CA ASN A 96 4.33 -16.56 -2.27
C ASN A 96 5.14 -16.64 -3.58
N SER A 97 4.99 -15.69 -4.49
CA SER A 97 5.69 -15.74 -5.79
C SER A 97 7.20 -15.44 -5.65
N SER A 98 8.03 -16.18 -6.38
CA SER A 98 9.48 -15.95 -6.46
C SER A 98 9.80 -14.63 -7.14
N GLY A 99 9.03 -14.23 -8.16
CA GLY A 99 9.16 -12.94 -8.83
C GLY A 99 8.93 -11.75 -7.88
N TRP A 100 7.98 -11.87 -6.95
CA TRP A 100 7.74 -10.84 -5.94
C TRP A 100 8.90 -10.71 -4.96
N ARG A 101 9.37 -11.84 -4.42
CA ARG A 101 10.55 -11.86 -3.54
C ARG A 101 11.79 -11.28 -4.23
N HIS A 102 11.95 -11.53 -5.54
CA HIS A 102 13.03 -10.96 -6.34
C HIS A 102 12.90 -9.45 -6.50
N LEU A 103 11.71 -8.93 -6.83
CA LEU A 103 11.44 -7.50 -6.91
C LEU A 103 11.68 -6.80 -5.56
N GLN A 104 11.20 -7.39 -4.47
CA GLN A 104 11.44 -6.87 -3.11
C GLN A 104 12.93 -6.79 -2.77
N ARG A 105 13.75 -7.73 -3.26
CA ARG A 105 15.20 -7.71 -3.08
C ARG A 105 15.84 -6.57 -3.87
N LEU A 106 15.50 -6.42 -5.15
CA LEU A 106 16.05 -5.35 -6.01
C LEU A 106 15.73 -3.94 -5.49
N MET A 107 14.60 -3.76 -4.82
CA MET A 107 14.22 -2.46 -4.25
C MET A 107 14.89 -2.15 -2.90
N ARG A 108 15.60 -3.11 -2.29
CA ARG A 108 16.35 -2.93 -1.04
C ARG A 108 17.84 -2.67 -1.27
N GLU A 109 18.36 -3.11 -2.42
CA GLU A 109 19.73 -2.87 -2.89
C GLU A 109 19.88 -1.43 -3.40
#